data_AF-A0A850GD58-F1
#
_entry.id   AF-A0A850GD58-F1
#
_cell.length_a   1.000
_cell.length_b   1.000
_cell.length_c   1.000
_cell.angle_alpha   90.00
_cell.angle_beta   90.00
_cell.angle_gamma   90.00
#
_symmetry.space_group_name_H-M   'P 1'
#
loop_
_entity.id
_entity.type
_entity.pdbx_description
1 polymer ?
#
loop_
_entity_poly.entity_id
_entity_poly.type
_entity_poly.pdbx_seq_one_letter_code
_entity_poly.pdbx_strand_id
1 'polypeptide(L)'
;MNFGKASLLFGALSSCTLLACSDDSSTRDDDIGDPETGTDSGTDTTADTETSSEGTDTDSESSDTDSDTDSDVGTDTDTDSEGETTEGDPCETDMSGPVITSSLEPLSVPFGQSSIMYTLSFDEIVNLGEVALSVDNGASISAPSLPAQGMEFEVVIDDVDASQDYTLSLAAAEVFDTCGNALEADTQLSIAGDCVAPSLPQIVSQDFVQLDGGTTVTVVEVEFDQAIELSMDNLSVSNGAVIDTVDPALPASSESFTITLSGLQDVHELGFAGLSDGCGTDGEASFWVCTGNEVVFDYTGSEQSFEIPACTQGQVVVEAFGAEGVDALNDDGGVGGLGGQAIGDLLVETGDTLYIYVGGQDGFNGGGDPGAGNVNTSGNGGGASDVRLNSILIGDRAIVAGGGGGGSGDALGSCAADGSGGDGGAGGGSIGEVGTDGSGCGTKISTGGGGGTQNAGGGQGIGATNCALQAGDGDAGEFGQGGAGGDAHDCSGGFMGAGGGGGGGGYYGGAGGGGGPGGGGGSWAGGGGGGGSSYVDGVDDGSTSEGVNAGDGQVIISW
;
A
#
# COMPACT_ATOMS: atom_id res chain seq x y z
N MET A 1 -22.53 43.50 28.55
CA MET A 1 -22.50 44.98 28.48
C MET A 1 -21.29 45.39 27.65
N ASN A 2 -21.50 46.04 26.49
CA ASN A 2 -20.55 46.85 25.68
C ASN A 2 -19.22 46.19 25.23
N PHE A 3 -18.62 46.31 24.04
CA PHE A 3 -18.71 47.02 22.75
C PHE A 3 -18.11 46.02 21.71
N GLY A 4 -18.38 45.96 20.40
CA GLY A 4 -18.24 47.01 19.37
C GLY A 4 -16.94 46.85 18.54
N LYS A 5 -17.06 46.27 17.34
CA LYS A 5 -16.27 46.40 16.09
C LYS A 5 -14.72 46.26 16.09
N ALA A 6 -14.22 45.40 15.20
CA ALA A 6 -13.14 45.76 14.26
C ALA A 6 -13.20 44.89 12.99
N SER A 7 -13.20 45.57 11.84
CA SER A 7 -13.04 45.04 10.49
C SER A 7 -11.61 45.38 10.05
N LEU A 8 -10.91 44.46 9.37
CA LEU A 8 -9.69 44.78 8.64
C LEU A 8 -9.53 43.86 7.44
N LEU A 9 -9.15 44.51 6.35
CA LEU A 9 -9.16 44.13 4.95
C LEU A 9 -7.70 44.15 4.47
N PHE A 10 -7.19 43.06 3.91
CA PHE A 10 -5.98 42.95 3.07
C PHE A 10 -6.20 41.65 2.27
N GLY A 11 -6.08 41.54 0.95
CA GLY A 11 -5.39 42.35 -0.05
C GLY A 11 -4.52 41.39 -0.87
N ALA A 12 -5.05 40.78 -1.92
CA ALA A 12 -4.28 39.97 -2.87
C ALA A 12 -4.45 40.54 -4.29
N LEU A 13 -3.38 41.17 -4.76
CA LEU A 13 -3.17 41.62 -6.13
C LEU A 13 -1.81 41.05 -6.53
N SER A 14 -1.78 40.14 -7.49
CA SER A 14 -0.62 40.02 -8.38
C SER A 14 -1.10 39.47 -9.73
N SER A 15 -0.91 40.30 -10.76
CA SER A 15 -1.25 40.04 -12.14
C SER A 15 0.02 39.70 -12.92
N CYS A 16 -0.04 38.59 -13.66
CA CYS A 16 0.29 38.40 -15.09
C CYS A 16 1.48 39.13 -15.75
N THR A 17 2.33 38.35 -16.46
CA THR A 17 2.83 38.53 -17.87
C THR A 17 3.83 37.37 -18.12
N LEU A 18 3.77 36.44 -19.08
CA LEU A 18 3.37 36.35 -20.50
C LEU A 18 4.39 36.93 -21.50
N LEU A 19 5.05 36.03 -22.26
CA LEU A 19 5.55 36.11 -23.67
C LEU A 19 6.51 34.91 -23.93
N ALA A 20 6.66 34.24 -25.09
CA ALA A 20 5.86 33.90 -26.27
C ALA A 20 6.80 33.13 -27.26
N CYS A 21 6.24 32.16 -28.00
CA CYS A 21 6.56 31.69 -29.38
C CYS A 21 7.96 31.17 -29.79
N SER A 22 8.01 29.99 -30.43
CA SER A 22 8.01 29.90 -31.92
C SER A 22 7.95 28.45 -32.43
N ASP A 23 7.04 28.22 -33.37
CA ASP A 23 7.02 27.37 -34.57
C ASP A 23 8.05 26.24 -34.75
N ASP A 24 7.56 25.04 -35.11
CA ASP A 24 7.94 24.44 -36.40
C ASP A 24 6.83 23.56 -36.98
N SER A 25 6.66 23.67 -38.29
CA SER A 25 5.68 22.96 -39.10
C SER A 25 6.41 22.34 -40.29
N SER A 26 6.33 21.01 -40.48
CA SER A 26 6.55 20.41 -41.80
C SER A 26 5.90 19.03 -41.96
N THR A 27 4.85 19.00 -42.78
CA THR A 27 4.63 18.08 -43.92
C THR A 27 4.78 16.57 -43.76
N ARG A 28 3.62 15.89 -43.68
CA ARG A 28 3.04 14.95 -44.68
C ARG A 28 3.90 14.13 -45.67
N ASP A 29 3.51 12.85 -45.70
CA ASP A 29 3.21 11.94 -46.85
C ASP A 29 4.18 10.78 -47.20
N ASP A 30 3.59 9.58 -47.06
CA ASP A 30 3.65 8.32 -47.83
C ASP A 30 4.94 7.49 -47.93
N ASP A 31 4.91 6.25 -47.40
CA ASP A 31 4.86 5.07 -48.29
C ASP A 31 4.41 3.76 -47.61
N ILE A 32 3.83 2.91 -48.45
CA ILE A 32 3.04 1.69 -48.23
C ILE A 32 3.92 0.44 -47.99
N GLY A 33 3.42 -0.55 -47.23
CA GLY A 33 3.89 -1.95 -47.35
C GLY A 33 3.46 -2.91 -46.23
N ASP A 34 2.37 -3.64 -46.47
CA ASP A 34 1.92 -4.84 -45.72
C ASP A 34 2.76 -6.09 -46.11
N PRO A 35 2.59 -7.28 -45.47
CA PRO A 35 3.61 -8.03 -44.76
C PRO A 35 4.13 -9.22 -45.59
N GLU A 36 5.01 -10.09 -45.06
CA GLU A 36 5.02 -11.54 -45.36
C GLU A 36 5.98 -12.31 -44.45
N THR A 37 5.40 -13.38 -43.91
CA THR A 37 5.88 -14.70 -43.48
C THR A 37 7.37 -15.08 -43.52
N GLY A 38 7.78 -15.86 -42.52
CA GLY A 38 9.06 -16.57 -42.51
C GLY A 38 9.21 -17.56 -41.36
N THR A 39 8.52 -18.70 -41.44
CA THR A 39 8.81 -19.92 -40.66
C THR A 39 9.73 -20.84 -41.45
N ASP A 40 10.77 -21.36 -40.80
CA ASP A 40 11.66 -22.43 -41.31
C ASP A 40 12.06 -23.26 -40.06
N SER A 41 11.56 -24.49 -39.83
CA SER A 41 11.99 -25.78 -40.40
C SER A 41 13.49 -26.05 -40.20
N GLY A 42 14.00 -27.21 -39.78
CA GLY A 42 13.47 -28.53 -39.46
C GLY A 42 14.65 -29.50 -39.28
N THR A 43 14.41 -30.59 -38.54
CA THR A 43 14.92 -31.97 -38.76
C THR A 43 16.43 -32.32 -38.75
N ASP A 44 16.80 -33.14 -37.74
CA ASP A 44 17.15 -34.57 -37.85
C ASP A 44 18.59 -35.06 -38.19
N THR A 45 18.95 -36.14 -37.47
CA THR A 45 19.89 -37.26 -37.71
C THR A 45 21.42 -37.20 -37.43
N THR A 46 21.78 -37.99 -36.40
CA THR A 46 22.71 -39.16 -36.37
C THR A 46 24.24 -39.04 -36.13
N ALA A 47 24.66 -39.89 -35.18
CA ALA A 47 25.77 -40.87 -35.19
C ALA A 47 27.08 -40.61 -34.41
N ASP A 48 27.25 -41.46 -33.39
CA ASP A 48 28.40 -42.26 -32.96
C ASP A 48 29.77 -41.62 -32.65
N THR A 49 30.28 -41.82 -31.42
CA THR A 49 31.41 -42.75 -31.19
C THR A 49 31.50 -43.20 -29.71
N GLU A 50 31.73 -44.51 -29.54
CA GLU A 50 31.95 -45.30 -28.33
C GLU A 50 33.25 -44.99 -27.55
N THR A 51 33.28 -45.24 -26.22
CA THR A 51 34.18 -46.24 -25.61
C THR A 51 33.82 -46.57 -24.16
N SER A 52 33.90 -47.87 -23.86
CA SER A 52 33.64 -48.66 -22.65
C SER A 52 34.47 -48.25 -21.41
N SER A 53 34.22 -48.70 -20.18
CA SER A 53 33.76 -50.01 -19.70
C SER A 53 33.39 -49.98 -18.20
N GLU A 54 32.31 -50.71 -17.86
CA GLU A 54 32.09 -51.65 -16.73
C GLU A 54 32.89 -51.45 -15.42
N GLY A 55 32.33 -51.53 -14.21
CA GLY A 55 31.02 -51.97 -13.74
C GLY A 55 31.17 -52.60 -12.34
N THR A 56 30.19 -52.33 -11.45
CA THR A 56 29.65 -53.20 -10.36
C THR A 56 30.62 -53.73 -9.28
N ASP A 57 30.26 -53.99 -8.02
CA ASP A 57 29.09 -53.79 -7.17
C ASP A 57 29.52 -54.20 -5.75
N THR A 58 28.87 -53.59 -4.76
CA THR A 58 28.40 -54.17 -3.47
C THR A 58 29.31 -54.91 -2.49
N ASP A 59 29.15 -54.43 -1.25
CA ASP A 59 28.90 -55.17 0.00
C ASP A 59 30.03 -55.56 0.95
N SER A 60 29.84 -54.98 2.14
CA SER A 60 30.30 -55.31 3.47
C SER A 60 30.17 -56.79 3.84
N GLU A 61 31.15 -57.30 4.59
CA GLU A 61 30.89 -58.00 5.86
C GLU A 61 32.16 -58.14 6.71
N SER A 62 31.92 -58.44 7.97
CA SER A 62 32.72 -58.25 9.17
C SER A 62 33.70 -59.37 9.54
N SER A 63 34.47 -59.06 10.60
CA SER A 63 34.96 -59.92 11.70
C SER A 63 36.24 -60.74 11.54
N ASP A 64 37.20 -60.37 12.41
CA ASP A 64 38.01 -61.16 13.34
C ASP A 64 38.76 -62.42 12.85
N THR A 65 40.07 -62.45 13.13
CA THR A 65 40.65 -63.34 14.18
C THR A 65 42.19 -63.26 14.24
N ASP A 66 42.69 -63.11 15.46
CA ASP A 66 43.89 -63.68 16.10
C ASP A 66 45.06 -64.23 15.26
N SER A 67 46.29 -63.90 15.68
CA SER A 67 47.10 -64.85 16.47
C SER A 67 48.55 -64.40 16.67
N ASP A 68 49.05 -64.79 17.84
CA ASP A 68 50.34 -64.52 18.47
C ASP A 68 51.58 -64.90 17.65
N THR A 69 52.72 -64.32 18.01
CA THR A 69 53.97 -65.09 18.06
C THR A 69 54.91 -64.57 19.14
N ASP A 70 55.33 -65.54 19.96
CA ASP A 70 56.18 -65.44 21.13
C ASP A 70 57.62 -65.88 20.78
N SER A 71 58.63 -65.35 21.46
CA SER A 71 59.90 -66.05 21.82
C SER A 71 60.95 -65.12 22.45
N ASP A 72 60.91 -65.05 23.78
CA ASP A 72 61.91 -65.55 24.74
C ASP A 72 63.43 -65.20 24.74
N VAL A 73 63.92 -65.24 25.99
CA VAL A 73 65.30 -65.32 26.56
C VAL A 73 65.98 -63.98 26.83
N GLY A 74 66.33 -63.54 28.05
CA GLY A 74 66.39 -64.12 29.41
C GLY A 74 67.74 -63.79 30.07
N THR A 75 67.76 -63.28 31.32
CA THR A 75 68.70 -63.62 32.44
C THR A 75 68.60 -62.66 33.66
N ASP A 76 67.85 -63.09 34.67
CA ASP A 76 68.21 -63.33 36.09
C ASP A 76 69.18 -62.38 36.87
N THR A 77 68.74 -61.78 37.99
CA THR A 77 69.07 -62.21 39.38
C THR A 77 68.67 -61.17 40.45
N ASP A 78 67.80 -61.63 41.36
CA ASP A 78 67.77 -61.51 42.84
C ASP A 78 67.86 -60.18 43.64
N THR A 79 66.88 -60.13 44.56
CA THR A 79 66.94 -59.80 46.01
C THR A 79 66.62 -58.40 46.55
N ASP A 80 65.55 -58.42 47.35
CA ASP A 80 64.98 -57.44 48.29
C ASP A 80 65.99 -56.68 49.15
N SER A 81 65.72 -55.38 49.35
CA SER A 81 65.87 -54.76 50.67
C SER A 81 64.98 -53.52 50.80
N GLU A 82 64.34 -53.43 51.95
CA GLU A 82 63.37 -52.42 52.35
C GLU A 82 63.92 -50.99 52.24
N GLY A 83 63.15 -50.12 51.59
CA GLY A 83 63.41 -48.69 51.48
C GLY A 83 62.12 -47.93 51.76
N GLU A 84 62.02 -47.42 52.97
CA GLU A 84 61.07 -46.41 53.43
C GLU A 84 61.02 -45.25 52.41
N THR A 85 59.99 -45.20 51.57
CA THR A 85 59.74 -44.05 50.70
C THR A 85 59.14 -42.96 51.58
N THR A 86 59.99 -42.03 52.01
CA THR A 86 59.55 -40.64 52.19
C THR A 86 58.76 -40.27 50.94
N GLU A 87 57.49 -39.90 51.06
CA GLU A 87 56.79 -39.19 49.99
C GLU A 87 57.67 -37.99 49.65
N GLY A 88 58.38 -38.08 48.52
CA GLY A 88 59.12 -36.95 47.97
C GLY A 88 58.11 -35.84 47.75
N ASP A 89 58.53 -34.61 48.03
CA ASP A 89 57.72 -33.44 47.72
C ASP A 89 57.25 -33.57 46.25
N PRO A 90 55.94 -33.63 45.96
CA PRO A 90 55.41 -33.88 44.61
C PRO A 90 55.96 -32.88 43.58
N CYS A 91 56.43 -31.73 44.06
CA CYS A 91 57.05 -30.67 43.29
C CYS A 91 58.50 -30.94 42.85
N GLU A 92 59.14 -32.04 43.28
CA GLU A 92 60.45 -32.43 42.76
C GLU A 92 60.37 -33.12 41.39
N THR A 93 59.19 -33.59 40.97
CA THR A 93 58.98 -34.26 39.67
C THR A 93 58.10 -33.49 38.70
N ASP A 94 57.29 -32.54 39.19
CA ASP A 94 56.45 -31.71 38.34
C ASP A 94 57.13 -30.36 38.04
N MET A 95 57.54 -30.21 36.78
CA MET A 95 58.17 -28.99 36.27
C MET A 95 57.33 -28.30 35.20
N SER A 96 56.11 -28.81 34.94
CA SER A 96 55.17 -28.26 33.97
C SER A 96 54.30 -27.21 34.65
N GLY A 97 53.92 -26.16 33.91
CA GLY A 97 52.81 -25.32 34.32
C GLY A 97 51.46 -25.99 34.03
N PRO A 98 50.38 -25.53 34.68
CA PRO A 98 49.05 -26.08 34.45
C PRO A 98 48.57 -25.83 33.02
N VAL A 99 47.70 -26.70 32.51
CA VAL A 99 47.13 -26.62 31.16
C VAL A 99 45.61 -26.41 31.23
N ILE A 100 45.10 -25.45 30.46
CA ILE A 100 43.65 -25.23 30.33
C ILE A 100 43.04 -26.39 29.54
N THR A 101 42.00 -27.01 30.08
CA THR A 101 41.29 -28.14 29.48
C THR A 101 39.89 -27.78 29.01
N SER A 102 39.34 -26.64 29.45
CA SER A 102 38.06 -26.12 28.94
C SER A 102 38.18 -25.63 27.49
N SER A 103 37.06 -25.65 26.76
CA SER A 103 37.02 -25.13 25.39
C SER A 103 37.30 -23.64 25.37
N LEU A 104 38.11 -23.19 24.41
CA LEU A 104 38.37 -21.78 24.12
C LEU A 104 37.65 -21.33 22.84
N GLU A 105 36.62 -22.07 22.42
CA GLU A 105 35.76 -21.64 21.32
C GLU A 105 35.01 -20.36 21.70
N PRO A 106 34.82 -19.41 20.76
CA PRO A 106 34.13 -18.16 21.04
C PRO A 106 32.76 -18.39 21.68
N LEU A 107 32.46 -17.65 22.73
CA LEU A 107 31.12 -17.58 23.32
C LEU A 107 30.30 -16.52 22.60
N SER A 108 28.97 -16.61 22.67
CA SER A 108 28.07 -15.53 22.26
C SER A 108 27.37 -14.94 23.49
N VAL A 109 27.08 -13.63 23.44
CA VAL A 109 26.14 -12.98 24.37
C VAL A 109 24.75 -13.02 23.73
N PRO A 110 23.82 -13.87 24.22
CA PRO A 110 22.47 -13.88 23.68
C PRO A 110 21.76 -12.55 23.94
N PHE A 111 20.85 -12.17 23.05
CA PHE A 111 20.04 -10.96 23.21
C PHE A 111 19.27 -10.95 24.55
N GLY A 112 19.21 -9.78 25.20
CA GLY A 112 18.53 -9.58 26.49
C GLY A 112 19.25 -10.18 27.72
N GLN A 113 20.39 -10.85 27.54
CA GLN A 113 21.20 -11.31 28.67
C GLN A 113 22.11 -10.20 29.17
N SER A 114 22.11 -10.00 30.49
CA SER A 114 23.06 -9.11 31.18
C SER A 114 24.17 -9.88 31.91
N SER A 115 24.15 -11.22 31.83
CA SER A 115 25.17 -12.07 32.42
C SER A 115 25.32 -13.38 31.63
N ILE A 116 26.56 -13.85 31.48
CA ILE A 116 26.89 -15.15 30.88
C ILE A 116 27.78 -15.95 31.84
N MET A 117 27.66 -17.28 31.78
CA MET A 117 28.48 -18.18 32.61
C MET A 117 29.39 -19.03 31.74
N TYR A 118 30.65 -19.15 32.14
CA TYR A 118 31.66 -19.99 31.50
C TYR A 118 32.37 -20.84 32.55
N THR A 119 32.57 -22.13 32.26
CA THR A 119 33.34 -23.01 33.13
C THR A 119 34.79 -23.08 32.63
N LEU A 120 35.71 -22.53 33.43
CA LEU A 120 37.15 -22.61 33.20
C LEU A 120 37.71 -23.83 33.92
N SER A 121 38.36 -24.75 33.19
CA SER A 121 38.90 -26.00 33.74
C SER A 121 40.38 -26.16 33.43
N PHE A 122 41.12 -26.79 34.34
CA PHE A 122 42.54 -27.11 34.25
C PHE A 122 42.75 -28.62 34.37
N ASP A 123 43.91 -29.14 33.94
CA ASP A 123 44.29 -30.54 34.10
C ASP A 123 44.71 -30.91 35.54
N GLU A 124 44.95 -29.90 36.38
CA GLU A 124 45.35 -30.03 37.78
C GLU A 124 44.81 -28.90 38.68
N ILE A 125 45.13 -28.94 39.98
CA ILE A 125 44.70 -27.92 40.95
C ILE A 125 45.56 -26.66 40.79
N VAL A 126 44.93 -25.54 40.45
CA VAL A 126 45.58 -24.24 40.32
C VAL A 126 45.11 -23.24 41.36
N ASN A 127 45.95 -22.24 41.63
CA ASN A 127 45.68 -21.03 42.38
C ASN A 127 45.55 -19.86 41.41
N LEU A 128 44.38 -19.23 41.38
CA LEU A 128 44.12 -17.99 40.66
C LEU A 128 44.41 -16.80 41.59
N GLY A 129 45.33 -15.93 41.19
CA GLY A 129 45.67 -14.67 41.87
C GLY A 129 44.55 -13.63 41.79
N GLU A 130 44.71 -12.52 42.52
CA GLU A 130 43.70 -11.44 42.64
C GLU A 130 43.32 -10.79 41.31
N VAL A 131 44.22 -10.84 40.32
CA VAL A 131 44.03 -10.24 38.99
C VAL A 131 44.17 -11.28 37.87
N ALA A 132 43.95 -12.56 38.20
CA ALA A 132 44.06 -13.65 37.23
C ALA A 132 43.05 -13.54 36.09
N LEU A 133 41.84 -13.04 36.37
CA LEU A 133 40.76 -12.87 35.37
C LEU A 133 40.45 -11.39 35.17
N SER A 134 40.24 -11.00 33.92
CA SER A 134 39.73 -9.68 33.54
C SER A 134 38.86 -9.77 32.30
N VAL A 135 37.89 -8.86 32.17
CA VAL A 135 37.05 -8.71 30.98
C VAL A 135 37.07 -7.23 30.57
N ASP A 136 36.97 -6.96 29.27
CA ASP A 136 37.01 -5.60 28.72
C ASP A 136 35.59 -5.01 28.54
N ASN A 137 35.52 -3.88 27.83
CA ASN A 137 34.28 -3.20 27.41
C ASN A 137 33.24 -2.94 28.51
N GLY A 138 33.73 -2.75 29.74
CA GLY A 138 32.89 -2.35 30.87
C GLY A 138 32.14 -3.49 31.54
N ALA A 139 32.27 -4.72 31.05
CA ALA A 139 31.76 -5.91 31.73
C ALA A 139 32.51 -6.15 33.05
N SER A 140 31.90 -6.92 33.95
CA SER A 140 32.48 -7.25 35.26
C SER A 140 32.44 -8.76 35.52
N ILE A 141 33.28 -9.24 36.45
CA ILE A 141 33.33 -10.66 36.83
C ILE A 141 32.89 -10.76 38.29
N SER A 142 31.74 -11.40 38.55
CA SER A 142 31.23 -11.57 39.93
C SER A 142 31.58 -12.92 40.56
N ALA A 143 31.96 -13.90 39.75
CA ALA A 143 32.47 -15.19 40.20
C ALA A 143 33.59 -15.68 39.27
N PRO A 144 34.60 -16.41 39.78
CA PRO A 144 34.82 -16.76 41.19
C PRO A 144 35.31 -15.56 42.01
N SER A 145 35.14 -15.60 43.34
CA SER A 145 35.80 -14.63 44.21
C SER A 145 37.30 -14.90 44.26
N LEU A 146 38.12 -14.00 43.70
CA LEU A 146 39.58 -14.14 43.68
C LEU A 146 40.25 -13.60 44.96
N PRO A 147 41.37 -14.19 45.43
CA PRO A 147 42.05 -15.36 44.86
C PRO A 147 41.28 -16.66 45.15
N ALA A 148 41.38 -17.64 44.25
CA ALA A 148 40.64 -18.91 44.32
C ALA A 148 41.55 -20.11 44.03
N GLN A 149 41.19 -21.30 44.57
CA GLN A 149 41.93 -22.55 44.32
C GLN A 149 40.97 -23.65 43.90
N GLY A 150 41.32 -24.41 42.86
CA GLY A 150 40.48 -25.47 42.31
C GLY A 150 40.99 -26.00 40.97
N MET A 151 40.33 -27.03 40.44
CA MET A 151 40.54 -27.53 39.07
C MET A 151 39.52 -26.95 38.08
N GLU A 152 38.40 -26.43 38.59
CA GLU A 152 37.29 -25.88 37.80
C GLU A 152 36.75 -24.62 38.49
N PHE A 153 36.43 -23.60 37.70
CA PHE A 153 35.90 -22.32 38.16
C PHE A 153 34.71 -21.91 37.29
N GLU A 154 33.58 -21.60 37.93
CA GLU A 154 32.45 -20.93 37.27
C GLU A 154 32.75 -19.43 37.19
N VAL A 155 33.04 -18.97 35.98
CA VAL A 155 33.27 -17.56 35.65
C VAL A 155 31.93 -16.95 35.24
N VAL A 156 31.40 -16.06 36.07
CA VAL A 156 30.19 -15.29 35.79
C VAL A 156 30.60 -13.90 35.34
N ILE A 157 30.26 -13.57 34.10
CA ILE A 157 30.56 -12.27 33.48
C ILE A 157 29.25 -11.49 33.43
N ASP A 158 29.18 -10.39 34.16
CA ASP A 158 28.03 -9.50 34.25
C ASP A 158 28.25 -8.23 33.43
N ASP A 159 27.19 -7.44 33.28
CA ASP A 159 27.19 -6.18 32.53
C ASP A 159 27.59 -6.36 31.05
N VAL A 160 27.25 -7.53 30.49
CA VAL A 160 27.39 -7.82 29.06
C VAL A 160 26.15 -7.38 28.28
N ASP A 161 26.35 -7.05 27.00
CA ASP A 161 25.32 -6.58 26.09
C ASP A 161 25.60 -7.10 24.67
N ALA A 162 24.56 -7.53 23.95
CA ALA A 162 24.71 -8.15 22.63
C ALA A 162 25.26 -7.19 21.55
N SER A 163 25.25 -5.87 21.78
CA SER A 163 25.79 -4.84 20.88
C SER A 163 27.32 -4.74 20.84
N GLN A 164 28.02 -5.45 21.72
CA GLN A 164 29.47 -5.35 21.86
C GLN A 164 30.11 -6.72 21.97
N ASP A 165 31.30 -6.84 21.38
CA ASP A 165 32.19 -7.97 21.63
C ASP A 165 32.95 -7.76 22.94
N TYR A 166 33.27 -8.84 23.65
CA TYR A 166 34.07 -8.84 24.86
C TYR A 166 35.24 -9.84 24.73
N THR A 167 36.27 -9.63 25.55
CA THR A 167 37.43 -10.51 25.66
C THR A 167 37.66 -10.86 27.12
N LEU A 168 37.37 -12.10 27.51
CA LEU A 168 37.80 -12.63 28.80
C LEU A 168 39.28 -13.00 28.71
N SER A 169 40.11 -12.36 29.54
CA SER A 169 41.55 -12.57 29.59
C SER A 169 41.96 -13.26 30.89
N LEU A 170 42.74 -14.32 30.77
CA LEU A 170 43.39 -15.04 31.85
C LEU A 170 44.90 -14.70 31.84
N ALA A 171 45.38 -14.06 32.90
CA ALA A 171 46.78 -13.65 33.04
C ALA A 171 47.64 -14.83 33.54
N ALA A 172 48.53 -15.34 32.70
CA ALA A 172 49.33 -16.53 33.02
C ALA A 172 50.22 -16.36 34.24
N ALA A 173 50.74 -15.16 34.46
CA ALA A 173 51.60 -14.83 35.61
C ALA A 173 50.86 -14.86 36.96
N GLU A 174 49.53 -15.03 36.96
CA GLU A 174 48.69 -15.08 38.15
C GLU A 174 48.03 -16.46 38.34
N VAL A 175 48.37 -17.45 37.52
CA VAL A 175 47.83 -18.81 37.56
C VAL A 175 48.98 -19.77 37.86
N PHE A 176 48.96 -20.37 39.05
CA PHE A 176 50.03 -21.26 39.50
C PHE A 176 49.47 -22.61 39.94
N ASP A 177 50.16 -23.69 39.63
CA ASP A 177 49.88 -24.99 40.23
C ASP A 177 50.23 -25.00 41.75
N THR A 178 50.15 -26.18 42.37
CA THR A 178 50.52 -26.35 43.79
C THR A 178 52.04 -26.24 44.02
N CYS A 179 52.84 -26.37 42.96
CA CYS A 179 54.29 -26.37 42.97
C CYS A 179 54.92 -25.01 42.62
N GLY A 180 54.09 -24.03 42.27
CA GLY A 180 54.51 -22.68 41.89
C GLY A 180 54.92 -22.53 40.42
N ASN A 181 54.67 -23.54 39.58
CA ASN A 181 54.83 -23.41 38.14
C ASN A 181 53.65 -22.59 37.58
N ALA A 182 53.95 -21.60 36.74
CA ALA A 182 52.94 -20.71 36.17
C ALA A 182 52.38 -21.27 34.86
N LEU A 183 51.17 -20.87 34.50
CA LEU A 183 50.60 -21.10 33.17
C LEU A 183 51.56 -20.57 32.08
N GLU A 184 51.70 -21.31 30.98
CA GLU A 184 52.69 -21.03 29.93
C GLU A 184 52.49 -19.67 29.22
N ALA A 185 51.25 -19.25 28.99
CA ALA A 185 50.93 -18.01 28.27
C ALA A 185 49.55 -17.43 28.63
N ASP A 186 49.44 -16.10 28.54
CA ASP A 186 48.15 -15.43 28.67
C ASP A 186 47.15 -16.01 27.67
N THR A 187 45.94 -16.27 28.14
CA THR A 187 44.89 -16.87 27.34
C THR A 187 43.72 -15.91 27.22
N GLN A 188 43.13 -15.84 26.03
CA GLN A 188 41.95 -15.03 25.77
C GLN A 188 40.83 -15.89 25.21
N LEU A 189 39.62 -15.61 25.69
CA LEU A 189 38.38 -16.16 25.18
C LEU A 189 37.59 -15.01 24.58
N SER A 190 37.35 -15.08 23.27
CA SER A 190 36.48 -14.13 22.59
C SER A 190 35.03 -14.42 22.94
N ILE A 191 34.31 -13.38 23.28
CA ILE A 191 32.87 -13.40 23.54
C ILE A 191 32.27 -12.45 22.51
N ALA A 192 31.65 -12.99 21.47
CA ALA A 192 31.03 -12.17 20.44
C ALA A 192 29.67 -11.65 20.93
N GLY A 193 29.42 -10.36 20.74
CA GLY A 193 28.06 -9.84 20.75
C GLY A 193 27.32 -10.39 19.53
N ASP A 194 26.04 -10.74 19.67
CA ASP A 194 25.26 -11.33 18.58
C ASP A 194 24.83 -10.32 17.49
N CYS A 195 25.26 -9.05 17.58
CA CYS A 195 24.95 -8.03 16.57
C CYS A 195 25.80 -8.18 15.29
N VAL A 196 25.54 -9.23 14.49
CA VAL A 196 26.04 -9.31 13.11
C VAL A 196 25.11 -8.50 12.20
N ALA A 197 25.42 -7.21 12.02
CA ALA A 197 24.82 -6.25 11.06
C ALA A 197 23.36 -6.57 10.66
N PRO A 198 22.36 -6.16 11.47
CA PRO A 198 21.03 -6.75 11.39
C PRO A 198 20.28 -6.29 10.15
N SER A 199 19.55 -7.23 9.54
CA SER A 199 18.36 -6.89 8.76
C SER A 199 17.35 -6.24 9.71
N LEU A 200 16.63 -5.21 9.23
CA LEU A 200 15.52 -4.62 9.98
C LEU A 200 14.57 -5.73 10.42
N PRO A 201 14.06 -5.74 11.67
CA PRO A 201 13.07 -6.72 12.09
C PRO A 201 11.92 -6.78 11.09
N GLN A 202 11.55 -7.99 10.63
CA GLN A 202 10.46 -8.21 9.69
C GLN A 202 9.42 -9.14 10.33
N ILE A 203 8.16 -8.90 10.01
CA ILE A 203 7.09 -9.85 10.32
C ILE A 203 7.25 -11.06 9.40
N VAL A 204 7.28 -12.26 9.97
CA VAL A 204 7.36 -13.55 9.23
C VAL A 204 6.04 -14.31 9.20
N SER A 205 5.08 -13.90 10.03
CA SER A 205 3.68 -14.33 9.88
C SER A 205 3.09 -13.78 8.58
N GLN A 206 1.89 -14.23 8.21
CA GLN A 206 1.15 -13.57 7.11
C GLN A 206 1.04 -12.07 7.38
N ASP A 207 1.12 -11.23 6.36
CA ASP A 207 1.02 -9.76 6.51
C ASP A 207 -0.40 -9.30 6.90
N PHE A 208 -1.36 -10.24 6.96
CA PHE A 208 -2.73 -9.97 7.34
C PHE A 208 -3.46 -11.17 7.95
N VAL A 209 -4.59 -10.89 8.59
CA VAL A 209 -5.62 -11.88 8.93
C VAL A 209 -6.98 -11.43 8.38
N GLN A 210 -7.66 -12.33 7.67
CA GLN A 210 -9.07 -12.16 7.29
C GLN A 210 -9.98 -12.82 8.32
N LEU A 211 -10.93 -12.07 8.85
CA LEU A 211 -11.91 -12.48 9.84
C LEU A 211 -13.30 -12.51 9.23
N ASP A 212 -14.22 -13.22 9.89
CA ASP A 212 -15.62 -13.24 9.49
C ASP A 212 -16.25 -11.84 9.65
N GLY A 213 -17.15 -11.51 8.72
CA GLY A 213 -17.91 -10.26 8.72
C GLY A 213 -18.63 -10.01 10.06
N GLY A 214 -18.46 -8.80 10.59
CA GLY A 214 -19.04 -8.38 11.88
C GLY A 214 -18.25 -8.81 13.13
N THR A 215 -17.05 -9.36 12.96
CA THR A 215 -16.13 -9.61 14.07
C THR A 215 -15.67 -8.30 14.68
N THR A 216 -16.03 -8.03 15.93
CA THR A 216 -15.65 -6.77 16.62
C THR A 216 -14.48 -6.94 17.59
N VAL A 217 -14.07 -8.18 17.88
CA VAL A 217 -12.99 -8.53 18.80
C VAL A 217 -12.23 -9.73 18.25
N THR A 218 -10.90 -9.68 18.25
CA THR A 218 -10.06 -10.80 17.81
C THR A 218 -8.77 -10.89 18.60
N VAL A 219 -8.08 -12.01 18.48
CA VAL A 219 -6.73 -12.22 18.97
C VAL A 219 -5.84 -12.51 17.77
N VAL A 220 -4.79 -11.72 17.59
CA VAL A 220 -3.82 -11.85 16.51
C VAL A 220 -2.49 -12.30 17.10
N GLU A 221 -1.84 -13.25 16.44
CA GLU A 221 -0.47 -13.64 16.73
C GLU A 221 0.43 -13.05 15.65
N VAL A 222 1.45 -12.29 16.06
CA VAL A 222 2.43 -11.68 15.16
C VAL A 222 3.79 -12.25 15.50
N GLU A 223 4.46 -12.81 14.49
CA GLU A 223 5.78 -13.41 14.60
C GLU A 223 6.79 -12.56 13.83
N PHE A 224 7.95 -12.34 14.43
CA PHE A 224 9.08 -11.62 13.85
C PHE A 224 10.20 -12.60 13.50
N ASP A 225 11.06 -12.24 12.55
CA ASP A 225 12.25 -13.02 12.19
C ASP A 225 13.30 -13.09 13.30
N GLN A 226 13.19 -12.21 14.30
CA GLN A 226 14.06 -12.11 15.47
C GLN A 226 13.35 -11.46 16.65
N ALA A 227 13.95 -11.54 17.84
CA ALA A 227 13.41 -10.91 19.04
C ALA A 227 13.46 -9.38 18.92
N ILE A 228 12.37 -8.72 19.28
CA ILE A 228 12.26 -7.26 19.30
C ILE A 228 11.86 -6.75 20.68
N GLU A 229 12.33 -5.56 21.05
CA GLU A 229 11.78 -4.83 22.20
C GLU A 229 10.51 -4.08 21.80
N LEU A 230 9.41 -4.34 22.49
CA LEU A 230 8.16 -3.60 22.35
C LEU A 230 7.77 -2.93 23.65
N SER A 231 7.31 -1.68 23.52
CA SER A 231 6.60 -0.92 24.52
C SER A 231 5.24 -0.49 23.99
N MET A 232 4.35 -0.01 24.86
CA MET A 232 3.01 0.41 24.42
C MET A 232 3.04 1.58 23.42
N ASP A 233 4.08 2.43 23.49
CA ASP A 233 4.24 3.58 22.59
C ASP A 233 4.67 3.16 21.16
N ASN A 234 5.12 1.91 21.00
CA ASN A 234 5.50 1.32 19.72
C ASN A 234 4.30 0.77 18.94
N LEU A 235 3.12 0.67 19.56
CA LEU A 235 1.95 0.05 18.96
C LEU A 235 0.87 1.07 18.60
N SER A 236 0.27 0.90 17.42
CA SER A 236 -0.90 1.67 17.00
C SER A 236 -1.87 0.78 16.25
N VAL A 237 -3.17 1.11 16.30
CA VAL A 237 -4.18 0.46 15.45
C VAL A 237 -5.06 1.52 14.81
N SER A 238 -5.29 1.41 13.51
CA SER A 238 -6.03 2.40 12.73
C SER A 238 -7.55 2.31 12.92
N ASN A 239 -8.29 3.26 12.33
CA ASN A 239 -9.75 3.25 12.23
C ASN A 239 -10.52 3.11 13.56
N GLY A 240 -9.92 3.58 14.67
CA GLY A 240 -10.59 3.66 15.96
C GLY A 240 -10.73 2.34 16.72
N ALA A 241 -10.09 1.27 16.24
CA ALA A 241 -9.94 0.04 17.02
C ALA A 241 -9.07 0.27 18.26
N VAL A 242 -9.07 -0.70 19.17
CA VAL A 242 -8.40 -0.63 20.48
C VAL A 242 -7.53 -1.86 20.67
N ILE A 243 -6.31 -1.65 21.15
CA ILE A 243 -5.43 -2.71 21.65
C ILE A 243 -5.78 -2.95 23.12
N ASP A 244 -6.42 -4.09 23.42
CA ASP A 244 -6.90 -4.41 24.76
C ASP A 244 -5.79 -5.02 25.63
N THR A 245 -5.10 -6.03 25.11
CA THR A 245 -4.03 -6.74 25.82
C THR A 245 -2.95 -7.23 24.86
N VAL A 246 -1.71 -7.26 25.34
CA VAL A 246 -0.54 -7.81 24.65
C VAL A 246 0.11 -8.84 25.57
N ASP A 247 0.46 -10.01 25.01
CA ASP A 247 1.20 -11.07 25.68
C ASP A 247 2.45 -11.41 24.85
N PRO A 248 3.67 -11.39 25.42
CA PRO A 248 4.01 -11.03 26.80
C PRO A 248 3.63 -9.58 27.16
N ALA A 249 3.30 -9.36 28.44
CA ALA A 249 2.91 -8.04 28.93
C ALA A 249 4.07 -7.02 28.79
N LEU A 250 3.78 -5.89 28.14
CA LEU A 250 4.78 -4.88 27.80
C LEU A 250 5.25 -4.04 29.02
N PRO A 251 6.51 -3.55 29.02
CA PRO A 251 7.53 -3.74 28.00
C PRO A 251 8.10 -5.16 28.01
N ALA A 252 8.32 -5.74 26.83
CA ALA A 252 8.81 -7.11 26.70
C ALA A 252 9.70 -7.27 25.45
N SER A 253 10.61 -8.25 25.53
CA SER A 253 11.43 -8.72 24.42
C SER A 253 10.96 -10.11 24.01
N SER A 254 10.53 -10.28 22.76
CA SER A 254 10.03 -11.57 22.24
C SER A 254 10.13 -11.62 20.72
N GLU A 255 10.18 -12.83 20.16
CA GLU A 255 10.02 -13.11 18.72
C GLU A 255 8.55 -13.19 18.31
N SER A 256 7.64 -13.36 19.28
CA SER A 256 6.20 -13.42 19.03
C SER A 256 5.38 -12.65 20.07
N PHE A 257 4.29 -12.04 19.60
CA PHE A 257 3.35 -11.31 20.42
C PHE A 257 1.91 -11.71 20.07
N THR A 258 1.12 -11.98 21.10
CA THR A 258 -0.32 -12.17 20.98
C THR A 258 -1.04 -10.89 21.39
N ILE A 259 -1.82 -10.31 20.48
CA ILE A 259 -2.45 -9.01 20.63
C ILE A 259 -3.96 -9.17 20.52
N THR A 260 -4.69 -8.76 21.56
CA THR A 260 -6.16 -8.72 21.55
C THR A 260 -6.61 -7.35 21.09
N LEU A 261 -7.44 -7.33 20.05
CA LEU A 261 -8.01 -6.12 19.47
C LEU A 261 -9.52 -6.09 19.65
N SER A 262 -10.09 -4.91 19.88
CA SER A 262 -11.54 -4.68 19.89
C SER A 262 -11.94 -3.42 19.12
N GLY A 263 -13.23 -3.28 18.83
CA GLY A 263 -13.76 -2.18 18.02
C GLY A 263 -13.46 -2.31 16.53
N LEU A 264 -13.18 -3.53 16.06
CA LEU A 264 -12.85 -3.80 14.67
C LEU A 264 -14.07 -3.56 13.75
N GLN A 265 -13.84 -2.90 12.62
CA GLN A 265 -14.75 -2.54 11.52
C GLN A 265 -13.95 -2.57 10.20
N ASP A 266 -14.49 -3.21 9.17
CA ASP A 266 -13.92 -3.28 7.82
C ASP A 266 -12.44 -3.65 7.81
N VAL A 267 -11.51 -2.70 7.73
CA VAL A 267 -10.06 -2.91 7.63
C VAL A 267 -9.32 -2.11 8.69
N HIS A 268 -8.33 -2.73 9.33
CA HIS A 268 -7.41 -2.08 10.26
C HIS A 268 -5.97 -2.41 9.94
N GLU A 269 -5.10 -1.45 10.23
CA GLU A 269 -3.66 -1.62 10.23
C GLU A 269 -3.18 -1.59 11.68
N LEU A 270 -2.48 -2.64 12.10
CA LEU A 270 -1.75 -2.73 13.35
C LEU A 270 -0.30 -2.33 13.05
N GLY A 271 0.07 -1.12 13.45
CA GLY A 271 1.39 -0.56 13.24
C GLY A 271 2.33 -0.85 14.40
N PHE A 272 3.56 -1.21 14.07
CA PHE A 272 4.69 -1.41 14.96
C PHE A 272 5.77 -0.40 14.59
N ALA A 273 6.06 0.52 15.50
CA ALA A 273 7.03 1.58 15.30
C ALA A 273 8.19 1.46 16.26
N GLY A 274 9.37 2.00 15.94
CA GLY A 274 10.49 1.95 16.87
C GLY A 274 10.97 0.54 17.17
N LEU A 275 10.85 -0.39 16.22
CA LEU A 275 11.27 -1.78 16.37
C LEU A 275 12.78 -1.83 16.51
N SER A 276 13.27 -2.11 17.71
CA SER A 276 14.70 -2.27 17.96
C SER A 276 15.00 -3.71 18.35
N ASP A 277 16.08 -4.22 17.76
CA ASP A 277 16.78 -5.44 18.16
C ASP A 277 17.92 -5.13 19.14
N GLY A 278 17.95 -3.91 19.71
CA GLY A 278 19.01 -3.41 20.59
C GLY A 278 20.35 -3.12 19.92
N CYS A 279 20.50 -3.37 18.61
CA CYS A 279 21.73 -3.18 17.85
C CYS A 279 21.75 -1.86 17.04
N GLY A 280 20.66 -1.08 17.02
CA GLY A 280 20.59 0.16 16.23
C GLY A 280 19.21 0.43 15.64
N THR A 281 19.21 0.99 14.42
CA THR A 281 18.09 1.72 13.82
C THR A 281 16.73 1.04 13.99
N ASP A 282 15.84 1.79 14.64
CA ASP A 282 14.41 1.59 14.70
C ASP A 282 13.81 1.23 13.33
N GLY A 283 13.22 0.04 13.24
CA GLY A 283 12.40 -0.42 12.13
C GLY A 283 10.92 -0.11 12.33
N GLU A 284 10.15 -0.23 11.26
CA GLU A 284 8.69 -0.12 11.26
C GLU A 284 8.11 -1.35 10.57
N ALA A 285 7.00 -1.87 11.08
CA ALA A 285 6.26 -2.95 10.46
C ALA A 285 4.76 -2.73 10.60
N SER A 286 3.97 -3.32 9.71
CA SER A 286 2.51 -3.22 9.69
C SER A 286 1.89 -4.58 9.50
N PHE A 287 0.81 -4.86 10.21
CA PHE A 287 0.02 -6.07 10.07
C PHE A 287 -1.46 -5.71 9.84
N TRP A 288 -2.10 -6.27 8.82
CA TRP A 288 -3.49 -5.93 8.48
C TRP A 288 -4.51 -6.87 9.14
N VAL A 289 -5.59 -6.30 9.67
CA VAL A 289 -6.72 -7.05 10.24
C VAL A 289 -7.98 -6.67 9.47
N CYS A 290 -8.48 -7.59 8.67
CA CYS A 290 -9.63 -7.35 7.80
C CYS A 290 -10.84 -8.16 8.27
N THR A 291 -11.95 -7.48 8.47
CA THR A 291 -13.27 -8.04 8.82
C THR A 291 -14.30 -7.80 7.71
N GLY A 292 -14.05 -6.82 6.83
CA GLY A 292 -14.82 -6.56 5.62
C GLY A 292 -14.11 -7.10 4.37
N ASN A 293 -14.87 -7.10 3.28
CA ASN A 293 -14.41 -7.44 1.93
C ASN A 293 -14.83 -6.36 0.91
N GLU A 294 -15.37 -5.24 1.39
CA GLU A 294 -15.76 -4.10 0.57
C GLU A 294 -15.71 -2.79 1.37
N VAL A 295 -15.55 -1.67 0.66
CA VAL A 295 -15.71 -0.31 1.17
C VAL A 295 -16.56 0.49 0.18
N VAL A 296 -17.54 1.22 0.71
CA VAL A 296 -18.44 2.07 -0.08
C VAL A 296 -18.10 3.54 0.13
N PHE A 297 -17.93 4.27 -0.97
CA PHE A 297 -17.67 5.70 -1.03
C PHE A 297 -18.91 6.41 -1.59
N ASP A 298 -19.60 7.12 -0.71
CA ASP A 298 -20.72 7.99 -1.08
C ASP A 298 -20.22 9.38 -1.49
N TYR A 299 -21.09 10.17 -2.11
CA TYR A 299 -20.80 11.54 -2.50
C TYR A 299 -20.50 12.45 -1.30
N THR A 300 -19.38 13.18 -1.38
CA THR A 300 -18.95 14.14 -0.34
C THR A 300 -18.68 15.55 -0.87
N GLY A 301 -18.69 15.75 -2.19
CA GLY A 301 -18.30 17.00 -2.85
C GLY A 301 -16.79 17.27 -2.87
N SER A 302 -15.97 16.28 -2.49
CA SER A 302 -14.52 16.36 -2.54
C SER A 302 -13.88 15.00 -2.83
N GLU A 303 -12.59 15.01 -3.12
CA GLU A 303 -11.75 13.82 -3.20
C GLU A 303 -11.81 12.99 -1.90
N GLN A 304 -11.84 11.67 -2.06
CA GLN A 304 -11.66 10.68 -0.98
C GLN A 304 -10.46 9.80 -1.34
N SER A 305 -9.89 9.12 -0.34
CA SER A 305 -8.73 8.25 -0.54
C SER A 305 -8.90 6.91 0.16
N PHE A 306 -8.36 5.85 -0.43
CA PHE A 306 -8.31 4.51 0.13
C PHE A 306 -6.93 3.91 -0.06
N GLU A 307 -6.30 3.50 1.02
CA GLU A 307 -5.02 2.79 0.97
C GLU A 307 -5.29 1.30 0.86
N ILE A 308 -4.62 0.63 -0.07
CA ILE A 308 -4.83 -0.78 -0.39
C ILE A 308 -4.28 -1.65 0.72
N PRO A 309 -5.13 -2.40 1.44
CA PRO A 309 -4.67 -3.30 2.49
C PRO A 309 -4.11 -4.60 1.92
N ALA A 310 -3.26 -5.27 2.68
CA ALA A 310 -2.67 -6.56 2.28
C ALA A 310 -3.72 -7.66 2.02
N CYS A 311 -4.92 -7.54 2.62
CA CYS A 311 -6.01 -8.48 2.40
C CYS A 311 -6.65 -8.42 1.01
N THR A 312 -6.30 -7.43 0.17
CA THR A 312 -6.73 -7.38 -1.25
C THR A 312 -6.04 -8.40 -2.14
N GLN A 313 -4.91 -8.97 -1.68
CA GLN A 313 -4.18 -10.02 -2.40
C GLN A 313 -3.79 -9.66 -3.86
N GLY A 314 -3.57 -8.36 -4.13
CA GLY A 314 -3.04 -7.87 -5.41
C GLY A 314 -4.09 -7.40 -6.42
N GLN A 315 -5.38 -7.46 -6.08
CA GLN A 315 -6.48 -7.03 -6.96
C GLN A 315 -7.68 -6.53 -6.16
N VAL A 316 -8.38 -5.53 -6.69
CA VAL A 316 -9.69 -5.10 -6.21
C VAL A 316 -10.69 -5.01 -7.36
N VAL A 317 -11.96 -5.28 -7.10
CA VAL A 317 -13.06 -4.97 -8.02
C VAL A 317 -13.56 -3.57 -7.71
N VAL A 318 -13.56 -2.69 -8.71
CA VAL A 318 -14.08 -1.32 -8.60
C VAL A 318 -15.40 -1.25 -9.34
N GLU A 319 -16.48 -0.88 -8.64
CA GLU A 319 -17.78 -0.57 -9.23
C GLU A 319 -18.09 0.92 -8.99
N ALA A 320 -18.22 1.69 -10.07
CA ALA A 320 -18.47 3.12 -10.04
C ALA A 320 -19.82 3.45 -10.70
N PHE A 321 -20.54 4.40 -10.12
CA PHE A 321 -21.81 4.93 -10.62
C PHE A 321 -21.71 6.45 -10.77
N GLY A 322 -21.94 6.97 -11.98
CA GLY A 322 -22.03 8.41 -12.23
C GLY A 322 -23.31 9.01 -11.64
N ALA A 323 -23.33 10.31 -11.38
CA ALA A 323 -24.54 10.98 -10.88
C ALA A 323 -25.56 11.22 -11.99
N GLU A 324 -26.84 11.28 -11.63
CA GLU A 324 -27.89 11.75 -12.53
C GLU A 324 -27.74 13.26 -12.81
N GLY A 325 -28.17 13.70 -13.99
CA GLY A 325 -28.38 15.12 -14.26
C GLY A 325 -29.62 15.62 -13.53
N VAL A 326 -29.70 16.93 -13.32
CA VAL A 326 -30.81 17.53 -12.58
C VAL A 326 -32.02 17.73 -13.48
N ASP A 327 -33.21 17.49 -12.94
CA ASP A 327 -34.48 17.82 -13.59
C ASP A 327 -34.67 19.34 -13.70
N ALA A 328 -35.31 19.80 -14.77
CA ALA A 328 -35.80 21.17 -14.79
C ALA A 328 -36.96 21.36 -13.79
N LEU A 329 -37.05 22.52 -13.14
CA LEU A 329 -37.94 22.75 -11.98
C LEU A 329 -39.47 22.84 -12.28
N ASN A 330 -39.98 22.34 -13.41
CA ASN A 330 -41.40 22.50 -13.83
C ASN A 330 -42.07 21.21 -14.31
N ASP A 331 -43.40 21.19 -14.24
CA ASP A 331 -44.25 20.02 -14.56
C ASP A 331 -44.07 19.47 -15.99
N ASP A 332 -43.68 20.31 -16.96
CA ASP A 332 -43.40 19.96 -18.37
C ASP A 332 -41.92 20.18 -18.75
N GLY A 333 -41.05 20.36 -17.74
CA GLY A 333 -39.60 20.45 -17.91
C GLY A 333 -38.99 19.11 -18.29
N GLY A 334 -37.80 19.15 -18.90
CA GLY A 334 -37.05 17.95 -19.21
C GLY A 334 -36.54 17.27 -17.93
N VAL A 335 -36.54 15.94 -17.96
CA VAL A 335 -35.97 15.08 -16.91
C VAL A 335 -34.46 14.99 -17.11
N GLY A 336 -33.69 14.96 -16.03
CA GLY A 336 -32.27 14.68 -16.08
C GLY A 336 -31.98 13.24 -16.53
N GLY A 337 -30.89 13.07 -17.28
CA GLY A 337 -30.41 11.75 -17.65
C GLY A 337 -29.85 11.01 -16.44
N LEU A 338 -30.08 9.71 -16.36
CA LEU A 338 -29.49 8.86 -15.32
C LEU A 338 -27.97 8.72 -15.53
N GLY A 339 -27.22 8.54 -14.45
CA GLY A 339 -25.80 8.24 -14.51
C GLY A 339 -25.52 6.80 -14.95
N GLY A 340 -24.37 6.57 -15.55
CA GLY A 340 -23.91 5.25 -15.98
C GLY A 340 -23.21 4.48 -14.86
N GLN A 341 -22.89 3.22 -15.16
CA GLN A 341 -22.05 2.36 -14.33
C GLN A 341 -20.80 1.96 -15.10
N ALA A 342 -19.68 1.84 -14.40
CA ALA A 342 -18.48 1.18 -14.87
C ALA A 342 -17.98 0.21 -13.79
N ILE A 343 -17.59 -1.00 -14.18
CA ILE A 343 -17.06 -2.02 -13.28
C ILE A 343 -15.86 -2.71 -13.91
N GLY A 344 -14.85 -3.07 -13.12
CA GLY A 344 -13.73 -3.91 -13.56
C GLY A 344 -12.73 -4.19 -12.46
N ASP A 345 -11.73 -4.99 -12.81
CA ASP A 345 -10.71 -5.48 -11.89
C ASP A 345 -9.46 -4.59 -11.98
N LEU A 346 -9.07 -3.97 -10.88
CA LEU A 346 -7.89 -3.13 -10.77
C LEU A 346 -6.76 -3.88 -10.07
N LEU A 347 -5.65 -4.06 -10.75
CA LEU A 347 -4.42 -4.59 -10.16
C LEU A 347 -3.81 -3.56 -9.21
N VAL A 348 -3.45 -3.99 -8.01
CA VAL A 348 -2.94 -3.12 -6.94
C VAL A 348 -1.84 -3.82 -6.15
N GLU A 349 -1.02 -3.05 -5.46
CA GLU A 349 -0.06 -3.52 -4.46
C GLU A 349 -0.45 -3.01 -3.07
N THR A 350 -0.08 -3.74 -2.02
CA THR A 350 -0.27 -3.28 -0.63
C THR A 350 0.39 -1.91 -0.43
N GLY A 351 -0.34 -0.96 0.15
CA GLY A 351 0.13 0.41 0.36
C GLY A 351 -0.07 1.34 -0.84
N ASP A 352 -0.55 0.85 -1.99
CA ASP A 352 -1.03 1.72 -3.05
C ASP A 352 -2.17 2.63 -2.53
N THR A 353 -2.27 3.83 -3.09
CA THR A 353 -3.36 4.75 -2.76
C THR A 353 -4.30 4.92 -3.95
N LEU A 354 -5.57 4.60 -3.73
CA LEU A 354 -6.65 4.96 -4.63
C LEU A 354 -7.21 6.34 -4.26
N TYR A 355 -7.31 7.21 -5.26
CA TYR A 355 -8.02 8.48 -5.16
C TYR A 355 -9.39 8.31 -5.81
N ILE A 356 -10.44 8.57 -5.03
CA ILE A 356 -11.84 8.35 -5.38
C ILE A 356 -12.54 9.70 -5.52
N TYR A 357 -13.16 9.91 -6.68
CA TYR A 357 -13.99 11.07 -6.97
C TYR A 357 -15.39 10.56 -7.28
N VAL A 358 -16.33 10.83 -6.39
CA VAL A 358 -17.73 10.41 -6.54
C VAL A 358 -18.51 11.56 -7.16
N GLY A 359 -19.19 11.33 -8.28
CA GLY A 359 -19.95 12.36 -8.98
C GLY A 359 -21.12 12.89 -8.15
N GLY A 360 -21.40 14.19 -8.26
CA GLY A 360 -22.54 14.83 -7.59
C GLY A 360 -23.59 15.33 -8.56
N GLN A 361 -24.86 15.35 -8.14
CA GLN A 361 -25.93 16.05 -8.87
C GLN A 361 -25.72 17.56 -8.93
N ASP A 362 -24.83 18.12 -8.11
CA ASP A 362 -24.42 19.53 -8.20
C ASP A 362 -23.35 19.78 -9.29
N GLY A 363 -23.03 18.75 -10.08
CA GLY A 363 -22.04 18.81 -11.16
C GLY A 363 -20.61 18.57 -10.71
N PHE A 364 -20.38 18.23 -9.43
CA PHE A 364 -19.04 17.87 -8.96
C PHE A 364 -18.43 16.75 -9.81
N ASN A 365 -17.14 16.87 -10.14
CA ASN A 365 -16.41 15.98 -11.04
C ASN A 365 -16.92 15.99 -12.50
N GLY A 366 -17.25 17.20 -12.99
CA GLY A 366 -17.28 17.49 -14.42
C GLY A 366 -18.67 17.63 -15.05
N GLY A 367 -19.73 17.80 -14.27
CA GLY A 367 -21.03 18.18 -14.81
C GLY A 367 -21.02 19.61 -15.38
N GLY A 368 -21.74 19.84 -16.47
CA GLY A 368 -21.89 21.15 -17.10
C GLY A 368 -22.99 21.98 -16.43
N ASP A 369 -22.77 23.29 -16.35
CA ASP A 369 -23.76 24.24 -15.83
C ASP A 369 -25.00 24.31 -16.73
N PRO A 370 -26.19 24.65 -16.19
CA PRO A 370 -27.37 24.89 -16.99
C PRO A 370 -27.30 26.25 -17.69
N GLY A 371 -27.97 26.36 -18.84
CA GLY A 371 -28.15 27.66 -19.50
C GLY A 371 -29.02 28.61 -18.69
N ALA A 372 -28.70 29.90 -18.70
CA ALA A 372 -29.52 30.93 -18.06
C ALA A 372 -30.83 31.14 -18.85
N GLY A 373 -31.93 31.46 -18.16
CA GLY A 373 -33.19 31.73 -18.81
C GLY A 373 -34.25 32.29 -17.87
N ASN A 374 -35.52 32.09 -18.19
CA ASN A 374 -36.60 32.47 -17.29
C ASN A 374 -36.53 31.72 -15.94
N VAL A 375 -37.45 32.01 -15.01
CA VAL A 375 -37.62 31.38 -13.68
C VAL A 375 -37.89 29.86 -13.68
N ASN A 376 -37.55 29.20 -14.79
CA ASN A 376 -37.63 27.80 -15.10
C ASN A 376 -36.18 27.32 -15.27
N THR A 377 -35.48 27.10 -14.16
CA THR A 377 -34.06 26.74 -14.19
C THR A 377 -33.89 25.38 -14.85
N SER A 378 -33.11 25.34 -15.92
CA SER A 378 -32.64 24.08 -16.50
C SER A 378 -31.73 23.39 -15.50
N GLY A 379 -31.63 22.07 -15.60
CA GLY A 379 -30.75 21.28 -14.76
C GLY A 379 -29.31 21.29 -15.27
N ASN A 380 -28.38 21.30 -14.34
CA ASN A 380 -26.97 20.99 -14.64
C ASN A 380 -26.82 19.50 -14.95
N GLY A 381 -25.73 19.15 -15.63
CA GLY A 381 -25.34 17.76 -15.81
C GLY A 381 -24.80 17.15 -14.52
N GLY A 382 -24.97 15.83 -14.38
CA GLY A 382 -24.43 15.04 -13.29
C GLY A 382 -22.92 14.83 -13.43
N GLY A 383 -22.24 14.75 -12.29
CA GLY A 383 -20.83 14.41 -12.19
C GLY A 383 -20.48 12.99 -12.60
N ALA A 384 -19.26 12.78 -13.10
CA ALA A 384 -18.71 11.43 -13.25
C ALA A 384 -18.23 10.87 -11.91
N SER A 385 -18.20 9.55 -11.76
CA SER A 385 -17.46 8.89 -10.69
C SER A 385 -16.21 8.21 -11.25
N ASP A 386 -15.04 8.45 -10.68
CA ASP A 386 -13.79 7.86 -11.15
C ASP A 386 -12.83 7.47 -10.01
N VAL A 387 -12.00 6.47 -10.31
CA VAL A 387 -10.91 6.01 -9.43
C VAL A 387 -9.58 6.16 -10.15
N ARG A 388 -8.57 6.62 -9.41
CA ARG A 388 -7.20 6.82 -9.89
C ARG A 388 -6.22 6.12 -8.97
N LEU A 389 -5.25 5.42 -9.54
CA LEU A 389 -4.23 4.68 -8.79
C LEU A 389 -2.96 5.52 -8.68
N ASN A 390 -2.50 5.76 -7.44
CA ASN A 390 -1.24 6.43 -7.11
C ASN A 390 -1.06 7.85 -7.69
N SER A 391 -2.15 8.48 -8.16
CA SER A 391 -2.13 9.80 -8.77
C SER A 391 -3.47 10.51 -8.64
N ILE A 392 -3.41 11.84 -8.49
CA ILE A 392 -4.59 12.73 -8.51
C ILE A 392 -4.83 13.35 -9.89
N LEU A 393 -4.00 13.04 -10.89
CA LEU A 393 -4.12 13.67 -12.21
C LEU A 393 -5.31 13.09 -12.97
N ILE A 394 -6.09 13.97 -13.61
CA ILE A 394 -7.28 13.58 -14.38
C ILE A 394 -6.97 12.64 -15.57
N GLY A 395 -5.72 12.61 -16.04
CA GLY A 395 -5.27 11.69 -17.09
C GLY A 395 -4.99 10.26 -16.60
N ASP A 396 -4.87 10.04 -15.29
CA ASP A 396 -4.50 8.76 -14.69
C ASP A 396 -5.72 8.00 -14.14
N ARG A 397 -6.88 8.25 -14.75
CA ARG A 397 -8.13 7.56 -14.44
C ARG A 397 -8.03 6.10 -14.83
N ALA A 398 -8.22 5.20 -13.86
CA ALA A 398 -8.27 3.77 -14.10
C ALA A 398 -9.65 3.35 -14.64
N ILE A 399 -10.70 3.93 -14.04
CA ILE A 399 -12.09 3.66 -14.40
C ILE A 399 -12.95 4.91 -14.21
N VAL A 400 -13.93 5.12 -15.10
CA VAL A 400 -14.87 6.26 -15.06
C VAL A 400 -16.27 5.77 -15.38
N ALA A 401 -17.23 6.11 -14.53
CA ALA A 401 -18.66 6.02 -14.80
C ALA A 401 -19.21 7.40 -15.17
N GLY A 402 -19.74 7.54 -16.40
CA GLY A 402 -20.24 8.81 -16.91
C GLY A 402 -21.50 9.30 -16.18
N GLY A 403 -21.59 10.61 -15.93
CA GLY A 403 -22.79 11.28 -15.41
C GLY A 403 -23.80 11.61 -16.50
N GLY A 404 -25.07 11.73 -16.13
CA GLY A 404 -26.15 12.05 -17.05
C GLY A 404 -26.25 13.55 -17.39
N GLY A 405 -26.82 13.88 -18.53
CA GLY A 405 -27.09 15.27 -18.93
C GLY A 405 -28.25 15.88 -18.14
N GLY A 406 -28.26 17.20 -17.98
CA GLY A 406 -29.34 17.92 -17.33
C GLY A 406 -30.56 18.10 -18.23
N GLY A 407 -31.75 18.13 -17.61
CA GLY A 407 -33.00 18.48 -18.29
C GLY A 407 -33.09 19.97 -18.58
N SER A 408 -33.88 20.36 -19.58
CA SER A 408 -34.06 21.78 -19.94
C SER A 408 -35.42 22.33 -19.56
N GLY A 409 -35.51 23.65 -19.41
CA GLY A 409 -36.76 24.32 -19.06
C GLY A 409 -37.84 24.18 -20.14
N ASP A 410 -39.10 24.26 -19.71
CA ASP A 410 -40.31 24.17 -20.53
C ASP A 410 -40.63 25.44 -21.34
N ALA A 411 -41.53 25.27 -22.32
CA ALA A 411 -42.08 26.36 -23.12
C ALA A 411 -43.15 27.16 -22.33
N LEU A 412 -43.25 28.48 -22.55
CA LEU A 412 -44.21 29.34 -21.83
C LEU A 412 -45.17 30.10 -22.72
N GLY A 413 -46.20 30.67 -22.09
CA GLY A 413 -47.19 31.54 -22.73
C GLY A 413 -48.04 30.76 -23.73
N SER A 414 -48.26 31.31 -24.92
CA SER A 414 -49.03 30.61 -25.96
C SER A 414 -48.36 29.34 -26.48
N CYS A 415 -47.10 29.07 -26.10
CA CYS A 415 -46.33 27.92 -26.56
C CYS A 415 -46.35 26.74 -25.56
N ALA A 416 -46.82 26.94 -24.33
CA ALA A 416 -46.77 25.93 -23.28
C ALA A 416 -47.59 24.67 -23.61
N ALA A 417 -48.72 24.82 -24.31
CA ALA A 417 -49.57 23.67 -24.65
C ALA A 417 -48.97 22.75 -25.74
N ASP A 418 -47.97 23.23 -26.47
CA ASP A 418 -47.41 22.58 -27.66
C ASP A 418 -45.90 22.25 -27.51
N GLY A 419 -45.29 22.60 -26.37
CA GLY A 419 -43.85 22.50 -26.18
C GLY A 419 -43.45 21.87 -24.84
N SER A 420 -42.45 20.99 -24.89
CA SER A 420 -41.81 20.36 -23.73
C SER A 420 -40.32 20.68 -23.70
N GLY A 421 -39.75 20.68 -22.49
CA GLY A 421 -38.31 20.60 -22.28
C GLY A 421 -37.70 19.37 -22.97
N GLY A 422 -36.48 19.52 -23.47
CA GLY A 422 -35.63 18.38 -23.79
C GLY A 422 -35.07 17.72 -22.53
N ASP A 423 -35.19 16.40 -22.47
CA ASP A 423 -34.62 15.52 -21.44
C ASP A 423 -33.10 15.37 -21.64
N GLY A 424 -32.38 15.20 -20.54
CA GLY A 424 -30.96 14.88 -20.55
C GLY A 424 -30.68 13.46 -21.05
N GLY A 425 -29.56 13.29 -21.74
CA GLY A 425 -29.08 11.98 -22.17
C GLY A 425 -28.48 11.19 -20.99
N ALA A 426 -28.71 9.88 -20.94
CA ALA A 426 -28.07 9.00 -19.97
C ALA A 426 -26.53 9.03 -20.10
N GLY A 427 -25.86 9.01 -18.95
CA GLY A 427 -24.42 8.82 -18.86
C GLY A 427 -24.05 7.34 -18.97
N GLY A 428 -22.78 7.08 -19.28
CA GLY A 428 -22.22 5.74 -19.34
C GLY A 428 -21.95 5.25 -20.76
N GLY A 429 -21.64 3.96 -20.89
CA GLY A 429 -21.36 3.37 -22.19
C GLY A 429 -20.05 3.86 -22.83
N SER A 430 -19.74 3.32 -24.00
CA SER A 430 -18.62 3.85 -24.81
C SER A 430 -18.91 5.25 -25.37
N ILE A 431 -20.20 5.57 -25.48
CA ILE A 431 -20.73 6.86 -25.94
C ILE A 431 -21.92 7.17 -25.04
N GLY A 432 -21.91 8.33 -24.37
CA GLY A 432 -23.07 8.79 -23.62
C GLY A 432 -24.26 9.07 -24.54
N GLU A 433 -25.48 9.03 -24.02
CA GLU A 433 -26.65 9.29 -24.84
C GLU A 433 -26.79 10.78 -25.18
N VAL A 434 -27.42 11.05 -26.32
CA VAL A 434 -27.73 12.41 -26.79
C VAL A 434 -28.94 12.93 -26.01
N GLY A 435 -28.89 14.19 -25.56
CA GLY A 435 -30.06 14.85 -24.97
C GLY A 435 -31.16 15.06 -26.01
N THR A 436 -32.42 15.14 -25.58
CA THR A 436 -33.53 15.34 -26.51
C THR A 436 -33.77 16.80 -26.84
N ASP A 437 -34.44 17.04 -27.97
CA ASP A 437 -34.72 18.39 -28.47
C ASP A 437 -35.84 19.07 -27.66
N GLY A 438 -35.67 20.37 -27.42
CA GLY A 438 -36.71 21.24 -26.89
C GLY A 438 -37.67 21.73 -27.96
N SER A 439 -38.95 21.84 -27.61
CA SER A 439 -40.00 22.28 -28.51
C SER A 439 -40.79 23.51 -27.99
N GLY A 440 -41.70 24.03 -28.79
CA GLY A 440 -42.48 25.22 -28.47
C GLY A 440 -43.42 25.58 -29.62
N CYS A 441 -43.69 26.87 -29.83
CA CYS A 441 -44.60 27.28 -30.90
C CYS A 441 -44.08 26.87 -32.30
N GLY A 442 -44.82 26.02 -33.01
CA GLY A 442 -44.55 25.68 -34.42
C GLY A 442 -43.36 24.72 -34.61
N THR A 443 -42.66 24.81 -35.75
CA THR A 443 -41.65 23.81 -36.16
C THR A 443 -40.21 24.12 -35.71
N LYS A 444 -40.03 25.06 -34.78
CA LYS A 444 -38.69 25.47 -34.32
C LYS A 444 -38.30 24.62 -33.12
N ILE A 445 -37.08 24.11 -33.13
CA ILE A 445 -36.53 23.19 -32.13
C ILE A 445 -35.17 23.69 -31.67
N SER A 446 -34.93 23.61 -30.37
CA SER A 446 -33.60 23.79 -29.76
C SER A 446 -33.02 22.39 -29.61
N THR A 447 -31.87 22.10 -30.23
CA THR A 447 -31.41 20.71 -30.27
C THR A 447 -30.75 20.29 -28.96
N GLY A 448 -30.90 19.02 -28.60
CA GLY A 448 -30.15 18.45 -27.49
C GLY A 448 -28.64 18.41 -27.76
N GLY A 449 -27.86 18.32 -26.68
CA GLY A 449 -26.42 18.13 -26.73
C GLY A 449 -26.06 16.70 -27.08
N GLY A 450 -25.02 16.50 -27.89
CA GLY A 450 -24.45 15.18 -28.16
C GLY A 450 -23.81 14.57 -26.90
N GLY A 451 -23.80 13.25 -26.81
CA GLY A 451 -23.08 12.55 -25.74
C GLY A 451 -21.57 12.48 -25.97
N GLY A 452 -20.82 12.35 -24.88
CA GLY A 452 -19.37 12.17 -24.92
C GLY A 452 -18.98 10.82 -25.51
N THR A 453 -17.81 10.72 -26.13
CA THR A 453 -17.28 9.47 -26.72
C THR A 453 -16.00 9.03 -26.03
N GLN A 454 -15.33 7.99 -26.49
CA GLN A 454 -14.00 7.59 -25.99
C GLN A 454 -12.86 8.54 -26.40
N ASN A 455 -13.08 9.44 -27.37
CA ASN A 455 -11.98 10.21 -27.99
C ASN A 455 -12.28 11.70 -28.15
N ALA A 456 -13.50 12.13 -27.84
CA ALA A 456 -13.94 13.53 -27.94
C ALA A 456 -15.20 13.72 -27.10
N GLY A 457 -15.41 14.95 -26.62
CA GLY A 457 -16.67 15.32 -25.99
C GLY A 457 -17.80 15.45 -26.98
N GLY A 458 -19.01 15.57 -26.44
CA GLY A 458 -20.23 15.71 -27.23
C GLY A 458 -20.23 16.96 -28.09
N GLY A 459 -20.94 16.91 -29.22
CA GLY A 459 -21.21 18.09 -30.05
C GLY A 459 -22.30 18.97 -29.45
N GLN A 460 -22.08 20.28 -29.43
CA GLN A 460 -23.01 21.28 -28.90
C GLN A 460 -24.46 21.18 -29.43
N GLY A 461 -25.43 21.41 -28.56
CA GLY A 461 -26.81 21.67 -28.94
C GLY A 461 -26.98 23.07 -29.53
N ILE A 462 -27.85 23.21 -30.53
CA ILE A 462 -28.06 24.46 -31.28
C ILE A 462 -29.35 25.14 -30.80
N GLY A 463 -29.24 26.39 -30.38
CA GLY A 463 -30.37 27.18 -29.91
C GLY A 463 -31.32 27.55 -31.04
N ALA A 464 -32.63 27.53 -30.78
CA ALA A 464 -33.61 27.88 -31.81
C ALA A 464 -33.65 29.40 -32.09
N THR A 465 -34.12 29.79 -33.28
CA THR A 465 -34.21 31.20 -33.69
C THR A 465 -35.64 31.74 -33.64
N ASN A 466 -35.87 32.85 -32.93
CA ASN A 466 -37.12 33.61 -33.01
C ASN A 466 -36.90 35.10 -33.24
N CYS A 467 -37.80 35.72 -34.02
CA CYS A 467 -37.72 37.14 -34.40
C CYS A 467 -36.32 37.59 -34.87
N ALA A 468 -35.66 36.73 -35.65
CA ALA A 468 -34.29 36.90 -36.16
C ALA A 468 -33.18 36.94 -35.10
N LEU A 469 -33.44 36.49 -33.87
CA LEU A 469 -32.44 36.28 -32.82
C LEU A 469 -32.38 34.78 -32.46
N GLN A 470 -31.17 34.24 -32.45
CA GLN A 470 -30.89 32.87 -32.01
C GLN A 470 -30.66 32.89 -30.51
N ALA A 471 -31.23 31.92 -29.80
CA ALA A 471 -30.81 31.62 -28.44
C ALA A 471 -29.37 31.06 -28.42
N GLY A 472 -28.75 31.01 -27.25
CA GLY A 472 -27.41 30.47 -27.08
C GLY A 472 -27.34 29.02 -27.54
N ASP A 473 -26.28 28.68 -28.27
CA ASP A 473 -25.89 27.29 -28.43
C ASP A 473 -25.30 26.79 -27.10
N GLY A 474 -25.39 25.49 -26.84
CA GLY A 474 -24.64 24.89 -25.75
C GLY A 474 -23.14 24.87 -26.06
N ASP A 475 -22.33 24.58 -25.05
CA ASP A 475 -20.93 24.29 -25.24
C ASP A 475 -20.72 22.79 -25.54
N ALA A 476 -19.68 22.49 -26.31
CA ALA A 476 -19.24 21.11 -26.50
C ALA A 476 -18.70 20.53 -25.18
N GLY A 477 -18.79 19.22 -25.02
CA GLY A 477 -18.07 18.55 -23.95
C GLY A 477 -16.57 18.50 -24.22
N GLU A 478 -15.78 18.30 -23.18
CA GLU A 478 -14.33 18.14 -23.23
C GLU A 478 -13.88 16.91 -22.42
N PHE A 479 -12.57 16.64 -22.41
CA PHE A 479 -12.01 15.59 -21.57
C PHE A 479 -12.30 15.90 -20.10
N GLY A 480 -13.00 14.99 -19.42
CA GLY A 480 -13.34 15.14 -18.01
C GLY A 480 -14.41 16.18 -17.66
N GLN A 481 -14.99 16.89 -18.64
CA GLN A 481 -15.89 18.03 -18.39
C GLN A 481 -17.05 18.05 -19.38
N GLY A 482 -18.27 18.16 -18.86
CA GLY A 482 -19.49 18.40 -19.63
C GLY A 482 -19.64 19.86 -20.04
N GLY A 483 -20.24 20.08 -21.20
CA GLY A 483 -20.48 21.42 -21.75
C GLY A 483 -21.63 22.15 -21.06
N ALA A 484 -21.53 23.46 -20.91
CA ALA A 484 -22.61 24.28 -20.36
C ALA A 484 -23.81 24.36 -21.32
N GLY A 485 -25.01 24.43 -20.77
CA GLY A 485 -26.24 24.64 -21.53
C GLY A 485 -26.32 26.04 -22.14
N GLY A 486 -26.96 26.16 -23.30
CA GLY A 486 -27.10 27.44 -23.99
C GLY A 486 -28.09 28.39 -23.31
N ASP A 487 -27.72 29.67 -23.20
CA ASP A 487 -28.58 30.70 -22.62
C ASP A 487 -29.84 30.96 -23.47
N ALA A 488 -30.96 31.21 -22.80
CA ALA A 488 -32.18 31.68 -23.43
C ALA A 488 -32.04 33.11 -23.97
N HIS A 489 -32.99 33.51 -24.81
CA HIS A 489 -33.06 34.89 -25.32
C HIS A 489 -34.47 35.47 -25.28
N ASP A 490 -34.62 36.79 -25.07
CA ASP A 490 -35.88 37.51 -25.29
C ASP A 490 -35.71 38.55 -26.40
N CYS A 491 -36.50 38.39 -27.46
CA CYS A 491 -36.43 39.23 -28.65
C CYS A 491 -37.48 40.35 -28.71
N SER A 492 -38.41 40.47 -27.76
CA SER A 492 -39.53 41.42 -27.87
C SER A 492 -40.09 41.95 -26.53
N GLY A 493 -39.35 41.80 -25.42
CA GLY A 493 -39.78 42.32 -24.11
C GLY A 493 -40.98 41.56 -23.56
N GLY A 494 -41.04 40.26 -23.83
CA GLY A 494 -42.17 39.37 -23.56
C GLY A 494 -41.78 38.20 -22.66
N PHE A 495 -42.06 36.98 -23.11
CA PHE A 495 -41.61 35.77 -22.42
C PHE A 495 -40.14 35.54 -22.73
N MET A 496 -39.33 35.34 -21.70
CA MET A 496 -37.96 34.82 -21.83
C MET A 496 -38.02 33.32 -22.09
N GLY A 497 -37.13 32.82 -22.96
CA GLY A 497 -36.99 31.38 -23.22
C GLY A 497 -36.42 30.58 -22.06
N ALA A 498 -36.38 29.27 -22.26
CA ALA A 498 -35.69 28.36 -21.36
C ALA A 498 -34.21 28.24 -21.72
N GLY A 499 -33.35 28.01 -20.72
CA GLY A 499 -31.98 27.60 -20.97
C GLY A 499 -31.92 26.17 -21.51
N GLY A 500 -30.77 25.78 -22.04
CA GLY A 500 -30.44 24.38 -22.31
C GLY A 500 -29.98 23.66 -21.04
N GLY A 501 -30.12 22.33 -21.02
CA GLY A 501 -29.56 21.50 -19.98
C GLY A 501 -28.03 21.39 -20.10
N GLY A 502 -27.33 21.26 -18.97
CA GLY A 502 -25.88 21.06 -18.95
C GLY A 502 -25.49 19.63 -19.33
N GLY A 503 -24.34 19.44 -19.98
CA GLY A 503 -23.83 18.11 -20.34
C GLY A 503 -23.29 17.33 -19.14
N GLY A 504 -23.45 16.01 -19.13
CA GLY A 504 -22.93 15.14 -18.07
C GLY A 504 -21.41 15.01 -18.11
N GLY A 505 -20.78 14.86 -16.93
CA GLY A 505 -19.35 14.56 -16.81
C GLY A 505 -19.03 13.14 -17.28
N GLY A 506 -17.79 12.86 -17.66
CA GLY A 506 -17.37 11.52 -18.08
C GLY A 506 -15.88 11.47 -18.39
N TYR A 507 -15.45 10.38 -19.04
CA TYR A 507 -14.10 10.34 -19.62
C TYR A 507 -13.95 11.45 -20.65
N TYR A 508 -14.92 11.55 -21.56
CA TYR A 508 -15.28 12.80 -22.19
C TYR A 508 -16.71 13.17 -21.83
N GLY A 509 -16.94 14.44 -21.50
CA GLY A 509 -18.25 14.93 -21.14
C GLY A 509 -19.20 15.01 -22.33
N GLY A 510 -20.50 14.96 -22.04
CA GLY A 510 -21.54 15.32 -22.97
C GLY A 510 -21.59 16.83 -23.19
N ALA A 511 -22.23 17.27 -24.27
CA ALA A 511 -22.43 18.68 -24.56
C ALA A 511 -23.65 19.25 -23.85
N GLY A 512 -23.68 20.57 -23.69
CA GLY A 512 -24.89 21.27 -23.29
C GLY A 512 -25.91 21.33 -24.42
N GLY A 513 -27.19 21.34 -24.05
CA GLY A 513 -28.29 21.55 -24.99
C GLY A 513 -28.43 23.01 -25.41
N GLY A 514 -29.07 23.25 -26.56
CA GLY A 514 -29.30 24.61 -27.06
C GLY A 514 -30.38 25.34 -26.26
N GLY A 515 -30.23 26.66 -26.09
CA GLY A 515 -31.22 27.50 -25.44
C GLY A 515 -32.48 27.71 -26.29
N GLY A 516 -33.59 28.01 -25.61
CA GLY A 516 -34.86 28.38 -26.22
C GLY A 516 -35.00 29.90 -26.43
N PRO A 517 -35.52 30.35 -27.58
CA PRO A 517 -35.84 31.76 -27.77
C PRO A 517 -37.19 32.12 -27.13
N GLY A 518 -37.34 33.40 -26.80
CA GLY A 518 -38.54 34.02 -26.24
C GLY A 518 -39.27 34.94 -27.22
N GLY A 519 -40.33 35.61 -26.77
CA GLY A 519 -41.07 36.58 -27.57
C GLY A 519 -42.39 37.06 -26.97
N GLY A 520 -43.09 37.94 -27.68
CA GLY A 520 -44.28 38.63 -27.16
C GLY A 520 -45.52 37.76 -26.90
N GLY A 521 -45.58 36.54 -27.47
CA GLY A 521 -46.72 35.63 -27.32
C GLY A 521 -46.45 34.40 -26.45
N GLY A 522 -45.21 33.94 -26.41
CA GLY A 522 -44.76 32.75 -25.68
C GLY A 522 -43.27 32.50 -25.92
N SER A 523 -42.73 31.46 -25.30
CA SER A 523 -41.33 31.07 -25.41
C SER A 523 -41.17 29.58 -25.71
N TRP A 524 -40.03 29.21 -26.28
CA TRP A 524 -39.66 27.84 -26.58
C TRP A 524 -38.81 27.26 -25.47
N ALA A 525 -38.89 25.93 -25.32
CA ALA A 525 -38.01 25.16 -24.47
C ALA A 525 -36.57 25.11 -25.02
N GLY A 526 -35.62 24.78 -24.15
CA GLY A 526 -34.25 24.42 -24.51
C GLY A 526 -34.14 22.93 -24.84
N GLY A 527 -33.01 22.51 -25.40
CA GLY A 527 -32.64 21.11 -25.53
C GLY A 527 -31.98 20.59 -24.25
N GLY A 528 -32.10 19.29 -23.98
CA GLY A 528 -31.39 18.64 -22.87
C GLY A 528 -29.91 18.46 -23.15
N GLY A 529 -29.10 18.35 -22.09
CA GLY A 529 -27.67 18.05 -22.22
C GLY A 529 -27.42 16.58 -22.59
N GLY A 530 -26.32 16.29 -23.27
CA GLY A 530 -25.89 14.91 -23.52
C GLY A 530 -25.21 14.30 -22.30
N GLY A 531 -25.23 12.98 -22.16
CA GLY A 531 -24.50 12.25 -21.11
C GLY A 531 -23.02 12.12 -21.41
N GLY A 532 -22.20 11.94 -20.36
CA GLY A 532 -20.77 11.66 -20.51
C GLY A 532 -20.49 10.18 -20.76
N SER A 533 -19.35 9.88 -21.40
CA SER A 533 -18.89 8.51 -21.62
C SER A 533 -18.24 7.90 -20.37
N SER A 534 -18.32 6.58 -20.25
CA SER A 534 -17.51 5.82 -19.30
C SER A 534 -16.11 5.53 -19.86
N TYR A 535 -15.21 5.00 -19.02
CA TYR A 535 -13.90 4.51 -19.40
C TYR A 535 -13.50 3.32 -18.53
N VAL A 536 -12.95 2.27 -19.15
CA VAL A 536 -12.58 1.03 -18.46
C VAL A 536 -11.24 0.47 -18.96
N ASP A 537 -10.46 1.21 -19.76
CA ASP A 537 -9.19 0.67 -20.31
C ASP A 537 -8.06 0.65 -19.28
N GLY A 538 -8.27 1.21 -18.08
CA GLY A 538 -7.33 1.13 -16.96
C GLY A 538 -7.59 -0.03 -15.98
N VAL A 539 -8.53 -0.92 -16.31
CA VAL A 539 -8.89 -2.12 -15.52
C VAL A 539 -8.98 -3.34 -16.42
N ASP A 540 -8.80 -4.52 -15.84
CA ASP A 540 -9.08 -5.80 -16.48
C ASP A 540 -10.58 -6.13 -16.40
N ASP A 541 -11.08 -6.94 -17.34
CA ASP A 541 -12.50 -7.38 -17.41
C ASP A 541 -13.54 -6.24 -17.30
N GLY A 542 -13.14 -5.04 -17.73
CA GLY A 542 -13.92 -3.83 -17.66
C GLY A 542 -15.22 -3.87 -18.47
N SER A 543 -16.31 -3.38 -17.87
CA SER A 543 -17.61 -3.23 -18.54
C SER A 543 -18.35 -1.98 -18.08
N THR A 544 -19.30 -1.51 -18.90
CA THR A 544 -20.10 -0.32 -18.59
C THR A 544 -21.55 -0.48 -19.02
N SER A 545 -22.47 0.12 -18.25
CA SER A 545 -23.90 0.20 -18.51
C SER A 545 -24.34 1.67 -18.56
N GLU A 546 -25.23 2.01 -19.48
CA GLU A 546 -25.81 3.35 -19.62
C GLU A 546 -27.02 3.52 -18.69
N GLY A 547 -27.16 4.69 -18.06
CA GLY A 547 -28.40 5.15 -17.41
C GLY A 547 -28.97 4.25 -16.33
N VAL A 548 -28.15 3.84 -15.36
CA VAL A 548 -28.55 2.92 -14.29
C VAL A 548 -28.65 3.56 -12.91
N ASN A 549 -27.98 4.71 -12.69
CA ASN A 549 -27.92 5.35 -11.38
C ASN A 549 -28.78 6.62 -11.33
N ALA A 550 -29.62 6.70 -10.30
CA ALA A 550 -30.37 7.88 -9.90
C ALA A 550 -29.78 8.41 -8.59
N GLY A 551 -29.79 9.72 -8.41
CA GLY A 551 -29.12 10.38 -7.29
C GLY A 551 -27.69 10.78 -7.58
N ASP A 552 -26.95 11.06 -6.51
CA ASP A 552 -25.50 11.21 -6.56
C ASP A 552 -24.83 9.88 -6.95
N GLY A 553 -23.57 9.96 -7.36
CA GLY A 553 -22.76 8.79 -7.66
C GLY A 553 -22.41 7.98 -6.41
N GLN A 554 -21.78 6.83 -6.66
CA GLN A 554 -21.20 5.97 -5.63
C GLN A 554 -20.01 5.23 -6.22
N VAL A 555 -19.02 4.90 -5.40
CA VAL A 555 -17.93 3.98 -5.74
C VAL A 555 -17.85 2.88 -4.70
N ILE A 556 -17.73 1.64 -5.13
CA ILE A 556 -17.60 0.45 -4.29
C ILE A 556 -16.30 -0.24 -4.66
N ILE A 557 -15.47 -0.54 -3.67
CA ILE A 557 -14.21 -1.27 -3.82
C ILE A 557 -14.35 -2.56 -3.04
N SER A 558 -14.15 -3.71 -3.67
CA SER A 558 -14.24 -5.03 -3.02
C SER A 558 -13.07 -5.94 -3.35
N TRP A 559 -12.79 -6.91 -2.49
CA TRP A 559 -11.67 -7.85 -2.62
C TRP A 559 -11.98 -9.25 -2.07
#